data_AF-A0A8S3F154-F1
#
_entry.id   AF-A0A8S3F154-F1
#
_cell.length_a   1.000
_cell.length_b   1.000
_cell.length_c   1.000
_cell.angle_alpha   90.00
_cell.angle_beta   90.00
_cell.angle_gamma   90.00
#
_symmetry.space_group_name_H-M   'P 1'
#
loop_
_entity.id
_entity.type
_entity.pdbx_description
1 polymer ?
#
loop_
_entity_poly.entity_id
_entity_poly.type
_entity_poly.pdbx_seq_one_letter_code
_entity_poly.pdbx_strand_id
1 'polypeptide(L)'
;FYMTTKLRNPHYLPETAVKVALLNFMITFEGLQDQILGIVVARERPELEEEKNSLIIQGAENKRMLKEIEDKILQVLSASSGNILEDEAAINVLSSSKALANDISEKQLIAEETEKKIDAARLGYTPIAIHSTILFFSIADLANIEPMYQYSLTWFVNLFVASIENSEKSDILDTRLANLRNHFTYSLYSNICRSLFEKDKLLFSFLLCVNLLKYEKQIDDEEWRFLLTGGVALSNTFSNPTAWLPTKSWDELVRVDELERFKDIRKNFLAQKDGWK
;
A
#
# COMPACT_ATOMS: atom_id res chain seq x y z
N PHE A 1 -30.01 10.50 -4.63
CA PHE A 1 -29.46 11.59 -3.80
C PHE A 1 -28.23 11.05 -3.10
N TYR A 2 -27.09 11.73 -3.17
CA TYR A 2 -25.84 11.31 -2.52
C TYR A 2 -25.56 12.23 -1.33
N MET A 3 -25.11 11.65 -0.22
CA MET A 3 -24.70 12.36 0.99
C MET A 3 -23.25 12.00 1.29
N THR A 4 -22.43 12.99 1.61
CA THR A 4 -21.00 12.80 1.89
C THR A 4 -20.64 13.38 3.25
N THR A 5 -19.71 12.75 3.96
CA THR A 5 -19.17 13.23 5.24
C THR A 5 -17.65 13.30 5.17
N LYS A 6 -17.06 14.24 5.93
CA LYS A 6 -15.61 14.35 6.12
C LYS A 6 -15.13 13.69 7.42
N LEU A 7 -16.06 13.22 8.26
CA LEU A 7 -15.72 12.56 9.52
C LEU A 7 -15.10 11.19 9.22
N ARG A 8 -13.97 10.88 9.85
CA ARG A 8 -13.24 9.62 9.64
C ARG A 8 -14.02 8.40 10.12
N ASN A 9 -14.74 8.52 11.23
CA ASN A 9 -15.55 7.44 11.80
C ASN A 9 -16.87 7.99 12.39
N PRO A 10 -17.84 8.37 11.54
CA PRO A 10 -19.14 8.87 11.99
C PRO A 10 -19.98 7.75 12.60
N HIS A 11 -20.69 8.04 13.68
CA HIS A 11 -21.68 7.13 14.24
C HIS A 11 -23.04 7.36 13.59
N TYR A 12 -23.59 6.32 12.95
CA TYR A 12 -24.93 6.34 12.37
C TYR A 12 -25.88 5.46 13.18
N LEU A 13 -27.08 5.97 13.47
CA LEU A 13 -28.12 5.16 14.12
C LEU A 13 -28.55 4.02 13.19
N PRO A 14 -28.92 2.84 13.73
CA PRO A 14 -29.36 1.70 12.93
C PRO A 14 -30.50 2.05 11.97
N GLU A 15 -31.44 2.91 12.38
CA GLU A 15 -32.54 3.38 11.53
C GLU A 15 -32.06 4.09 10.25
N THR A 16 -30.93 4.78 10.31
CA THR A 16 -30.32 5.43 9.14
C THR A 16 -29.63 4.39 8.27
N ALA A 17 -28.87 3.47 8.87
CA ALA A 17 -28.14 2.41 8.15
C ALA A 17 -29.06 1.43 7.41
N VAL A 18 -30.31 1.25 7.84
CA VAL A 18 -31.31 0.45 7.11
C VAL A 18 -31.89 1.19 5.91
N LYS A 19 -31.93 2.52 5.94
CA LYS A 19 -32.53 3.36 4.88
C LYS A 19 -31.57 3.74 3.77
N VAL A 20 -30.27 3.79 4.06
CA VAL A 20 -29.25 4.19 3.09
C VAL A 20 -28.11 3.18 3.04
N ALA A 21 -27.55 2.99 1.84
CA ALA A 21 -26.32 2.24 1.69
C ALA A 21 -25.12 3.11 2.11
N LEU A 22 -24.33 2.63 3.08
CA LEU A 22 -23.11 3.29 3.51
C LEU A 22 -21.94 2.79 2.67
N LEU A 23 -21.19 3.73 2.07
CA LEU A 23 -19.98 3.44 1.30
C LEU A 23 -18.77 4.01 2.04
N ASN A 24 -17.77 3.17 2.29
CA ASN A 24 -16.53 3.58 2.95
C ASN A 24 -15.50 4.04 1.90
N PHE A 25 -15.20 5.33 1.90
CA PHE A 25 -14.16 5.95 1.06
C PHE A 25 -12.87 6.26 1.84
N MET A 26 -12.67 5.61 3.00
CA MET A 26 -11.41 5.73 3.73
C MET A 26 -10.28 5.16 2.88
N ILE A 27 -9.21 5.94 2.74
CA ILE A 27 -8.01 5.53 2.04
C ILE A 27 -7.37 4.36 2.79
N THR A 28 -7.20 3.23 2.13
CA THR A 28 -6.51 2.05 2.66
C THR A 28 -5.05 2.07 2.25
N PHE A 29 -4.22 1.30 2.96
CA PHE A 29 -2.79 1.18 2.65
C PHE A 29 -2.58 0.65 1.22
N GLU A 30 -3.24 -0.47 0.88
CA GLU A 30 -3.19 -1.07 -0.45
C GLU A 30 -3.71 -0.12 -1.53
N GLY A 31 -4.86 0.53 -1.30
CA GLY A 31 -5.44 1.45 -2.28
C GLY A 31 -4.55 2.66 -2.57
N LEU A 32 -3.90 3.22 -1.54
CA LEU A 32 -2.95 4.31 -1.74
C LEU A 32 -1.66 3.83 -2.41
N GLN A 33 -1.16 2.66 -2.03
CA GLN A 33 0.01 2.07 -2.67
C GLN A 33 -0.21 1.89 -4.17
N ASP A 34 -1.34 1.33 -4.58
CA ASP A 34 -1.68 1.15 -5.99
C ASP A 34 -1.83 2.49 -6.72
N GLN A 35 -2.43 3.49 -6.05
CA GLN A 35 -2.55 4.84 -6.59
C GLN A 35 -1.17 5.49 -6.82
N ILE A 36 -0.28 5.43 -5.84
CA ILE A 36 1.08 5.98 -5.95
C ILE A 36 1.90 5.22 -7.00
N LEU A 37 1.73 3.90 -7.08
CA LEU A 37 2.35 3.06 -8.10
C LEU A 37 1.93 3.50 -9.51
N GLY A 38 0.63 3.72 -9.74
CA GLY A 38 0.13 4.26 -11.00
C GLY A 38 0.75 5.62 -11.32
N ILE A 39 0.84 6.52 -10.33
CA ILE A 39 1.41 7.86 -10.52
C ILE A 39 2.89 7.81 -10.90
N VAL A 40 3.71 7.01 -10.19
CA VAL A 40 5.15 6.94 -10.48
C VAL A 40 5.42 6.30 -11.84
N VAL A 41 4.68 5.24 -12.19
CA VAL A 41 4.80 4.58 -13.51
C VAL A 41 4.41 5.56 -14.62
N ALA A 42 3.26 6.22 -14.51
CA ALA A 42 2.78 7.17 -15.52
C ALA A 42 3.76 8.34 -15.74
N ARG A 43 4.56 8.70 -14.73
CA ARG A 43 5.54 9.80 -14.82
C ARG A 43 6.94 9.35 -15.27
N GLU A 44 7.38 8.14 -14.92
CA GLU A 44 8.71 7.64 -15.27
C GLU A 44 8.74 6.83 -16.58
N ARG A 45 7.61 6.19 -16.92
CA ARG A 45 7.43 5.32 -18.08
C ARG A 45 6.04 5.57 -18.70
N PRO A 46 5.77 6.78 -19.22
CA PRO A 46 4.48 7.11 -19.82
C PRO A 46 4.11 6.14 -20.96
N GLU A 47 5.10 5.66 -21.72
CA GLU A 47 4.92 4.69 -22.80
C GLU A 47 4.31 3.36 -22.30
N LEU A 48 4.73 2.87 -21.13
CA LEU A 48 4.18 1.63 -20.56
C LEU A 48 2.73 1.83 -20.09
N GLU A 49 2.40 3.01 -19.59
CA GLU A 49 1.05 3.33 -19.12
C GLU A 49 0.09 3.52 -20.31
N GLU A 50 0.54 4.15 -21.40
CA GLU A 50 -0.22 4.25 -22.65
C GLU A 50 -0.47 2.88 -23.27
N GLU A 51 0.56 2.03 -23.34
CA GLU A 51 0.44 0.66 -23.84
C GLU A 51 -0.53 -0.16 -22.99
N LYS A 52 -0.45 -0.05 -21.65
CA LYS A 52 -1.39 -0.70 -20.73
C LYS A 52 -2.83 -0.27 -21.00
N ASN A 53 -3.07 1.03 -21.11
CA ASN A 53 -4.41 1.57 -21.38
C ASN A 53 -4.95 1.09 -22.73
N SER A 54 -4.11 1.04 -23.76
CA SER A 54 -4.47 0.48 -25.07
C SER A 54 -4.86 -0.99 -24.95
N LEU A 55 -4.08 -1.81 -24.25
CA LEU A 55 -4.37 -3.23 -24.04
C LEU A 55 -5.67 -3.46 -23.26
N ILE A 56 -5.98 -2.62 -22.26
CA ILE A 56 -7.24 -2.72 -21.50
C ILE A 56 -8.43 -2.46 -22.42
N ILE A 57 -8.37 -1.42 -23.25
CA ILE A 57 -9.45 -1.08 -24.20
C ILE A 57 -9.61 -2.21 -25.22
N GLN A 58 -8.50 -2.68 -25.81
CA GLN A 58 -8.51 -3.78 -26.77
C GLN A 58 -9.04 -5.08 -26.14
N GLY A 59 -8.64 -5.42 -24.92
CA GLY A 59 -9.10 -6.61 -24.22
C GLY A 59 -10.59 -6.55 -23.88
N ALA A 60 -11.11 -5.38 -23.52
CA ALA A 60 -12.54 -5.17 -23.32
C ALA A 60 -13.33 -5.34 -24.62
N GLU A 61 -12.83 -4.79 -25.72
CA GLU A 61 -13.45 -4.91 -27.05
C GLU A 61 -13.40 -6.36 -27.56
N ASN A 62 -12.27 -7.05 -27.42
CA ASN A 62 -12.14 -8.47 -27.77
C ASN A 62 -13.14 -9.33 -26.99
N LYS A 63 -13.28 -9.11 -25.68
CA LYS A 63 -14.28 -9.81 -24.86
C LYS A 63 -15.71 -9.53 -25.30
N ARG A 64 -16.01 -8.29 -25.70
CA ARG A 64 -17.31 -7.90 -26.27
C ARG A 64 -17.57 -8.65 -27.57
N MET A 65 -16.62 -8.62 -28.51
CA MET A 65 -16.74 -9.29 -29.81
C MET A 65 -16.91 -10.81 -29.67
N LEU A 66 -16.15 -11.45 -28.76
CA LEU A 66 -16.31 -12.88 -28.49
C LEU A 66 -17.73 -13.22 -28.02
N LYS A 67 -18.29 -12.40 -27.12
CA LYS A 67 -19.66 -12.57 -26.65
C LYS A 67 -20.69 -12.35 -27.77
N GLU A 68 -20.51 -11.34 -28.60
CA GLU A 68 -21.40 -11.08 -29.74
C GLU A 68 -21.36 -12.22 -30.77
N ILE A 69 -20.18 -12.82 -30.99
CA ILE A 69 -20.03 -13.99 -31.85
C ILE A 69 -20.74 -15.20 -31.22
N GLU A 70 -20.61 -15.40 -29.91
CA GLU A 70 -21.30 -16.47 -29.18
C GLU A 70 -22.83 -16.30 -29.26
N ASP A 71 -23.35 -15.11 -29.00
CA ASP A 71 -24.77 -14.78 -29.11
C ASP A 71 -25.30 -15.01 -30.54
N LYS A 72 -24.49 -14.65 -31.55
CA LYS A 72 -24.84 -14.89 -32.97
C LYS A 72 -24.88 -16.37 -33.31
N ILE A 73 -23.94 -17.17 -32.79
CA ILE A 73 -23.94 -18.64 -32.94
C ILE A 73 -25.21 -19.23 -32.32
N LEU A 74 -25.54 -18.82 -31.09
CA LEU A 74 -26.75 -19.27 -30.38
C LEU A 74 -28.02 -18.90 -31.13
N GLN A 75 -28.08 -17.68 -31.68
CA GLN A 75 -29.22 -17.22 -32.47
C GLN A 75 -29.43 -18.10 -33.71
N VAL A 76 -28.37 -18.35 -34.49
CA VAL A 76 -28.44 -19.21 -35.68
C VAL A 76 -28.88 -20.63 -35.31
N LEU A 77 -28.30 -21.21 -34.24
CA LEU A 77 -28.68 -22.54 -33.74
C LEU A 77 -30.15 -22.60 -33.30
N SER A 78 -30.67 -21.54 -32.70
CA SER A 78 -32.06 -21.47 -32.22
C SER A 78 -33.09 -21.22 -33.31
N ALA A 79 -32.71 -20.51 -34.38
CA ALA A 79 -33.58 -20.17 -35.49
C ALA A 79 -33.75 -21.32 -36.49
N SER A 80 -32.74 -22.19 -36.63
CA SER A 80 -32.83 -23.40 -37.44
C SER A 80 -33.78 -24.41 -36.79
N SER A 81 -35.01 -24.46 -37.29
CA SER A 81 -36.08 -25.37 -36.85
C SER A 81 -36.08 -26.72 -37.59
N GLY A 82 -35.06 -26.99 -38.42
CA GLY A 82 -34.87 -28.22 -39.21
C GLY A 82 -33.44 -28.78 -39.11
N ASN A 83 -33.05 -29.66 -40.03
CA ASN A 83 -31.70 -30.24 -40.08
C ASN A 83 -30.67 -29.16 -40.46
N ILE A 84 -29.90 -28.67 -39.48
CA ILE A 84 -28.92 -27.59 -39.67
C ILE A 84 -27.82 -27.92 -40.70
N LEU A 85 -27.61 -29.21 -40.98
CA LEU A 85 -26.67 -29.68 -41.99
C LEU A 85 -27.13 -29.37 -43.42
N GLU A 86 -28.39 -29.01 -43.62
CA GLU A 86 -28.97 -28.66 -44.92
C GLU A 86 -29.05 -27.14 -45.14
N ASP A 87 -28.83 -26.33 -44.09
CA ASP A 87 -28.82 -24.88 -44.16
C ASP A 87 -27.41 -24.35 -44.44
N GLU A 88 -27.08 -24.23 -45.72
CA GLU A 88 -25.78 -23.73 -46.18
C GLU A 88 -25.47 -22.32 -45.64
N ALA A 89 -26.49 -21.48 -45.42
CA ALA A 89 -26.32 -20.15 -44.85
C ALA A 89 -25.92 -20.23 -43.37
N ALA A 90 -26.57 -21.10 -42.59
CA ALA A 90 -26.22 -21.35 -41.20
C ALA A 90 -24.79 -21.91 -41.07
N ILE A 91 -24.40 -22.86 -41.92
CA ILE A 91 -23.05 -23.44 -41.94
C ILE A 91 -21.99 -22.37 -42.24
N ASN A 92 -22.23 -21.50 -43.22
CA ASN A 92 -21.29 -20.43 -43.57
C ASN A 92 -21.15 -19.38 -42.45
N VAL A 93 -22.25 -19.02 -41.79
CA VAL A 93 -22.21 -18.10 -40.64
C VAL A 93 -21.48 -18.75 -39.45
N LEU A 94 -21.73 -20.02 -39.14
CA LEU A 94 -21.03 -20.73 -38.07
C LEU A 94 -19.54 -20.87 -38.35
N SER A 95 -19.17 -21.20 -39.59
CA SER A 95 -17.76 -21.34 -40.01
C SER A 95 -17.00 -20.01 -39.92
N SER A 96 -17.57 -18.93 -40.45
CA SER A 96 -16.96 -17.59 -40.40
C SER A 96 -16.88 -17.04 -38.97
N SER A 97 -17.93 -17.21 -38.16
CA SER A 97 -17.95 -16.87 -36.74
C SER A 97 -16.89 -17.63 -35.94
N LYS A 98 -16.72 -18.94 -36.19
CA LYS A 98 -15.69 -19.76 -35.54
C LYS A 98 -14.27 -19.32 -35.92
N ALA A 99 -14.03 -19.02 -37.19
CA ALA A 99 -12.74 -18.51 -37.65
C ALA A 99 -12.39 -17.18 -36.99
N LEU A 100 -13.34 -16.24 -36.92
CA LEU A 100 -13.16 -14.95 -36.26
C LEU A 100 -12.94 -15.09 -34.75
N ALA A 101 -13.70 -15.97 -34.08
CA ALA A 101 -13.51 -16.23 -32.65
C ALA A 101 -12.12 -16.79 -32.34
N ASN A 102 -11.60 -17.69 -33.18
CA ASN A 102 -10.24 -18.23 -33.03
C ASN A 102 -9.18 -17.12 -33.19
N ASP A 103 -9.29 -16.25 -34.19
CA ASP A 103 -8.37 -15.12 -34.40
C ASP A 103 -8.37 -14.13 -33.22
N ILE A 104 -9.56 -13.78 -32.71
CA ILE A 104 -9.69 -12.89 -31.54
C ILE A 104 -9.11 -13.56 -30.29
N SER A 105 -9.32 -14.87 -30.11
CA SER A 105 -8.77 -15.63 -28.99
C SER A 105 -7.24 -15.65 -29.02
N GLU A 106 -6.63 -15.83 -30.18
CA GLU A 106 -5.17 -15.78 -30.33
C GLU A 106 -4.60 -14.39 -30.03
N LYS A 107 -5.24 -13.33 -30.53
CA LYS A 107 -4.88 -11.93 -30.20
C LYS A 107 -5.02 -11.65 -28.71
N GLN A 108 -6.05 -12.19 -28.06
CA GLN A 108 -6.29 -12.04 -26.64
C GLN A 108 -5.16 -12.69 -25.81
N LEU A 109 -4.66 -13.86 -26.21
CA LEU A 109 -3.52 -14.51 -25.56
C LEU A 109 -2.25 -13.65 -25.63
N ILE A 110 -1.97 -13.04 -26.79
CA ILE A 110 -0.81 -12.16 -26.98
C ILE A 110 -0.95 -10.90 -26.10
N ALA A 111 -2.16 -10.32 -26.05
CA ALA A 111 -2.44 -9.16 -25.20
C ALA A 111 -2.22 -9.48 -23.71
N GLU A 112 -2.66 -10.65 -23.24
CA GLU A 112 -2.46 -11.11 -21.86
C GLU A 112 -0.98 -11.37 -21.51
N GLU A 113 -0.20 -11.91 -22.44
CA GLU A 113 1.25 -12.08 -22.23
C GLU A 113 1.96 -10.72 -22.15
N THR A 114 1.54 -9.77 -23.00
CA THR A 114 2.09 -8.40 -23.01
C THR A 114 1.71 -7.65 -21.73
N GLU A 115 0.46 -7.78 -21.28
CA GLU A 115 -0.01 -7.23 -20.00
C GLU A 115 0.84 -7.72 -18.83
N LYS A 116 1.16 -9.03 -18.77
CA LYS A 116 2.04 -9.59 -17.74
C LYS A 116 3.44 -8.98 -17.77
N LYS A 117 4.01 -8.72 -18.95
CA LYS A 117 5.33 -8.08 -19.08
C LYS A 117 5.29 -6.63 -18.59
N ILE A 118 4.23 -5.90 -18.93
CA ILE A 118 4.02 -4.53 -18.46
C ILE A 118 3.86 -4.51 -16.94
N ASP A 119 3.05 -5.41 -16.38
CA ASP A 119 2.87 -5.49 -14.93
C ASP A 119 4.16 -5.87 -14.21
N ALA A 120 4.99 -6.75 -14.78
CA ALA A 120 6.30 -7.04 -14.24
C ALA A 120 7.21 -5.80 -14.20
N ALA A 121 7.19 -4.96 -15.24
CA ALA A 121 7.92 -3.69 -15.24
C ALA A 121 7.36 -2.71 -14.20
N ARG A 122 6.04 -2.65 -14.01
CA ARG A 122 5.38 -1.82 -12.98
C ARG A 122 5.78 -2.27 -11.58
N LEU A 123 5.88 -3.57 -11.33
CA LEU A 123 6.28 -4.12 -10.03
C LEU A 123 7.67 -3.65 -9.57
N GLY A 124 8.55 -3.26 -10.51
CA GLY A 124 9.84 -2.65 -10.18
C GLY A 124 9.72 -1.34 -9.39
N TYR A 125 8.61 -0.60 -9.55
CA TYR A 125 8.34 0.66 -8.84
C TYR A 125 7.55 0.47 -7.53
N THR A 126 7.14 -0.75 -7.20
CA THR A 126 6.44 -1.07 -5.95
C THR A 126 7.18 -0.60 -4.69
N PRO A 127 8.52 -0.71 -4.56
CA PRO A 127 9.23 -0.26 -3.37
C PRO A 127 9.05 1.23 -3.04
N ILE A 128 9.07 2.11 -4.05
CA ILE A 128 8.86 3.55 -3.82
C ILE A 128 7.39 3.87 -3.52
N ALA A 129 6.46 3.13 -4.11
CA ALA A 129 5.03 3.27 -3.81
C ALA A 129 4.74 2.92 -2.35
N ILE A 130 5.26 1.79 -1.86
CA ILE A 130 5.13 1.39 -0.46
C ILE A 130 5.78 2.42 0.47
N HIS A 131 7.03 2.82 0.19
CA HIS A 131 7.74 3.83 0.98
C HIS A 131 6.91 5.10 1.14
N SER A 132 6.35 5.60 0.04
CA SER A 132 5.53 6.81 0.02
C SER A 132 4.22 6.62 0.78
N THR A 133 3.57 5.46 0.67
CA THR A 133 2.37 5.14 1.45
C THR A 133 2.64 5.18 2.95
N ILE A 134 3.76 4.61 3.42
CA ILE A 134 4.17 4.67 4.84
C ILE A 134 4.35 6.11 5.29
N LEU A 135 5.01 6.93 4.48
CA LEU A 135 5.17 8.35 4.76
C LEU A 135 3.82 9.07 4.88
N PHE A 136 2.86 8.79 4.01
CA PHE A 136 1.52 9.37 4.07
C PHE A 136 0.79 9.02 5.36
N PHE A 137 0.75 7.73 5.73
CA PHE A 137 0.07 7.32 6.97
C PHE A 137 0.79 7.86 8.21
N SER A 138 2.12 7.98 8.17
CA SER A 138 2.91 8.60 9.26
C SER A 138 2.52 10.07 9.49
N ILE A 139 2.23 10.84 8.43
CA ILE A 139 1.77 12.22 8.58
C ILE A 139 0.27 12.32 8.88
N ALA A 140 -0.55 11.36 8.43
CA ALA A 140 -1.98 11.34 8.68
C ALA A 140 -2.28 11.11 10.17
N ASP A 141 -1.44 10.32 10.85
CA ASP A 141 -1.58 10.05 12.28
C ASP A 141 -1.14 11.22 13.18
N LEU A 142 -0.49 12.26 12.62
CA LEU A 142 -0.14 13.48 13.38
C LEU A 142 -1.37 14.24 13.88
N ALA A 143 -2.52 14.07 13.23
CA ALA A 143 -3.79 14.63 13.70
C ALA A 143 -4.21 14.11 15.10
N ASN A 144 -3.66 12.95 15.54
CA ASN A 144 -3.87 12.42 16.88
C ASN A 144 -3.04 13.17 17.95
N ILE A 145 -1.97 13.85 17.56
CA ILE A 145 -1.14 14.66 18.45
C ILE A 145 -1.77 16.05 18.60
N GLU A 146 -2.07 16.69 17.47
CA GLU A 146 -2.70 18.00 17.43
C GLU A 146 -3.68 18.02 16.24
N PRO A 147 -4.98 18.27 16.46
CA PRO A 147 -5.99 18.30 15.40
C PRO A 147 -5.68 19.23 14.22
N MET A 148 -4.81 20.24 14.39
CA MET A 148 -4.38 21.12 13.30
C MET A 148 -3.41 20.45 12.30
N TYR A 149 -2.76 19.34 12.66
CA TYR A 149 -1.81 18.63 11.82
C TYR A 149 -2.51 17.72 10.81
N GLN A 150 -3.19 18.34 9.84
CA GLN A 150 -3.92 17.67 8.78
C GLN A 150 -3.36 18.04 7.41
N TYR A 151 -3.14 17.02 6.59
CA TYR A 151 -2.60 17.17 5.25
C TYR A 151 -3.50 16.45 4.27
N SER A 152 -3.83 17.11 3.14
CA SER A 152 -4.68 16.49 2.13
C SER A 152 -3.88 15.51 1.27
N LEU A 153 -4.55 14.44 0.81
CA LEU A 153 -3.96 13.51 -0.15
C LEU A 153 -3.50 14.22 -1.43
N THR A 154 -4.29 15.18 -1.93
CA THR A 154 -3.94 15.96 -3.11
C THR A 154 -2.63 16.72 -2.94
N TRP A 155 -2.42 17.37 -1.78
CA TRP A 155 -1.16 18.04 -1.48
C TRP A 155 0.00 17.06 -1.45
N PHE A 156 -0.18 15.92 -0.78
CA PHE A 156 0.84 14.87 -0.70
C PHE A 156 1.23 14.33 -2.08
N VAL A 157 0.24 14.03 -2.93
CA VAL A 157 0.45 13.54 -4.30
C VAL A 157 1.19 14.59 -5.14
N ASN A 158 0.82 15.87 -5.04
CA ASN A 158 1.51 16.94 -5.75
C ASN A 158 2.97 17.07 -5.31
N LEU A 159 3.25 16.91 -4.01
CA LEU A 159 4.62 16.91 -3.48
C LEU A 159 5.43 15.69 -3.98
N PHE A 160 4.78 14.53 -4.10
CA PHE A 160 5.39 13.33 -4.67
C PHE A 160 5.73 13.51 -6.15
N VAL A 161 4.78 14.02 -6.95
CA VAL A 161 4.99 14.34 -8.37
C VAL A 161 6.13 15.34 -8.55
N ALA A 162 6.13 16.43 -7.77
CA ALA A 162 7.23 17.39 -7.79
C ALA A 162 8.58 16.74 -7.41
N SER A 163 8.58 15.75 -6.52
CA SER A 163 9.79 15.00 -6.17
C SER A 163 10.26 14.08 -7.29
N ILE A 164 9.34 13.52 -8.09
CA ILE A 164 9.70 12.76 -9.29
C ILE A 164 10.38 13.66 -10.32
N GLU A 165 9.89 14.88 -10.50
CA GLU A 165 10.41 15.83 -11.48
C GLU A 165 11.78 16.41 -11.07
N ASN A 166 11.97 16.73 -9.78
CA ASN A 166 13.15 17.45 -9.31
C ASN A 166 14.29 16.56 -8.77
N SER A 167 14.04 15.27 -8.53
CA SER A 167 15.07 14.35 -8.06
C SER A 167 16.02 13.93 -9.18
N GLU A 168 17.26 13.59 -8.80
CA GLU A 168 18.30 13.14 -9.73
C GLU A 168 17.88 11.91 -10.54
N LYS A 169 17.86 12.05 -11.86
CA LYS A 169 17.51 11.01 -12.83
C LYS A 169 18.64 9.97 -12.94
N SER A 170 18.27 8.72 -13.21
CA SER A 170 19.20 7.61 -13.43
C SER A 170 18.54 6.58 -14.33
N ASP A 171 19.30 5.99 -15.26
CA ASP A 171 18.83 4.91 -16.13
C ASP A 171 18.74 3.57 -15.38
N ILE A 172 19.52 3.41 -14.32
CA ILE A 172 19.46 2.24 -13.43
C ILE A 172 18.29 2.44 -12.47
N LEU A 173 17.32 1.52 -12.54
CA LEU A 173 16.08 1.58 -11.76
C LEU A 173 16.36 1.66 -10.25
N ASP A 174 17.21 0.80 -9.70
CA ASP A 174 17.50 0.79 -8.26
C ASP A 174 18.09 2.10 -7.76
N THR A 175 19.05 2.67 -8.51
CA THR A 175 19.62 3.99 -8.22
C THR A 175 18.57 5.08 -8.33
N ARG A 176 17.70 5.02 -9.34
CA ARG A 176 16.60 5.98 -9.52
C ARG A 176 15.62 5.93 -8.36
N LEU A 177 15.23 4.74 -7.91
CA LEU A 177 14.34 4.54 -6.76
C LEU A 177 14.97 5.05 -5.46
N ALA A 178 16.28 4.83 -5.26
CA ALA A 178 17.00 5.38 -4.10
C ALA A 178 17.01 6.92 -4.11
N ASN A 179 17.27 7.54 -5.26
CA ASN A 179 17.26 9.00 -5.42
C ASN A 179 15.87 9.58 -5.15
N LEU A 180 14.82 8.96 -5.71
CA LEU A 180 13.42 9.31 -5.45
C LEU A 180 13.08 9.23 -3.97
N ARG A 181 13.44 8.11 -3.33
CA ARG A 181 13.20 7.86 -1.91
C ARG A 181 13.85 8.94 -1.04
N ASN A 182 15.12 9.23 -1.27
CA ASN A 182 15.87 10.22 -0.50
C ASN A 182 15.30 11.63 -0.67
N HIS A 183 15.08 12.05 -1.93
CA HIS A 183 14.54 13.37 -2.23
C HIS A 183 13.13 13.56 -1.67
N PHE A 184 12.24 12.59 -1.89
CA PHE A 184 10.86 12.70 -1.42
C PHE A 184 10.77 12.69 0.10
N THR A 185 11.53 11.81 0.78
CA THR A 185 11.56 11.77 2.25
C THR A 185 12.02 13.11 2.83
N TYR A 186 13.10 13.67 2.30
CA TYR A 186 13.61 14.97 2.73
C TYR A 186 12.62 16.11 2.45
N SER A 187 12.05 16.15 1.24
CA SER A 187 11.09 17.16 0.82
C SER A 187 9.84 17.13 1.71
N LEU A 188 9.28 15.95 1.95
CA LEU A 188 8.15 15.76 2.85
C LEU A 188 8.50 16.20 4.27
N TYR A 189 9.60 15.69 4.82
CA TYR A 189 10.05 16.02 6.17
C TYR A 189 10.20 17.54 6.34
N SER A 190 10.88 18.21 5.42
CA SER A 190 11.09 19.66 5.47
C SER A 190 9.77 20.44 5.43
N ASN A 191 8.83 20.05 4.56
CA ASN A 191 7.53 20.71 4.47
C ASN A 191 6.69 20.51 5.74
N ILE A 192 6.67 19.31 6.30
CA ILE A 192 5.95 19.00 7.55
C ILE A 192 6.59 19.76 8.73
N CYS A 193 7.91 19.72 8.88
CA CYS A 193 8.58 20.44 9.96
C CYS A 193 8.44 21.96 9.89
N ARG A 194 8.07 22.55 8.75
CA ARG A 194 7.73 23.98 8.66
C ARG A 194 6.36 24.31 9.27
N SER A 195 5.43 23.36 9.27
CA SER A 195 4.08 23.53 9.82
C SER A 195 3.92 23.01 11.25
N LEU A 196 4.83 22.17 11.75
CA LEU A 196 4.80 21.65 13.11
C LEU A 196 5.34 22.65 14.15
N PHE A 197 4.78 22.61 15.37
CA PHE A 197 5.40 23.25 16.53
C PHE A 197 6.75 22.61 16.85
N GLU A 198 7.71 23.39 17.36
CA GLU A 198 9.07 22.94 17.66
C GLU A 198 9.10 21.70 18.58
N LYS A 199 8.22 21.68 19.60
CA LYS A 199 8.08 20.57 20.55
C LYS A 199 7.74 19.21 19.88
N ASP A 200 7.08 19.23 18.72
CA ASP A 200 6.57 18.03 18.07
C ASP A 200 7.49 17.54 16.95
N LYS A 201 8.51 18.32 16.55
CA LYS A 201 9.42 17.95 15.44
C LYS A 201 10.27 16.72 15.76
N LEU A 202 10.78 16.62 16.98
CA LEU A 202 11.57 15.45 17.39
C LEU A 202 10.70 14.20 17.45
N LEU A 203 9.48 14.33 17.99
CA LEU A 203 8.51 13.24 18.02
C LEU A 203 8.15 12.77 16.60
N PHE A 204 7.87 13.69 15.68
CA PHE A 204 7.63 13.34 14.28
C PHE A 204 8.83 12.63 13.65
N SER A 205 10.05 13.14 13.86
CA SER A 205 11.28 12.52 13.33
C SER A 205 11.44 11.08 13.83
N PHE A 206 11.17 10.86 15.12
CA PHE A 206 11.23 9.54 15.74
C PHE A 206 10.14 8.61 15.19
N LEU A 207 8.89 9.05 15.14
CA LEU A 207 7.77 8.25 14.61
C LEU A 207 7.97 7.89 13.13
N LEU A 208 8.46 8.83 12.32
CA LEU A 208 8.74 8.59 10.91
C LEU A 208 9.79 7.48 10.74
N CYS A 209 10.87 7.55 11.51
CA CYS A 209 11.93 6.54 11.49
C CYS A 209 11.41 5.18 11.95
N VAL A 210 10.68 5.13 13.06
CA VAL A 210 10.08 3.90 13.58
C VAL A 210 9.13 3.27 12.56
N ASN A 211 8.25 4.05 11.94
CA ASN A 211 7.29 3.52 10.97
C ASN A 211 7.98 2.92 9.74
N LEU A 212 9.06 3.55 9.25
CA LEU A 212 9.88 3.01 8.16
C LEU A 212 10.58 1.70 8.58
N LEU A 213 11.22 1.68 9.75
CA LEU A 213 11.92 0.49 10.24
C LEU A 213 10.98 -0.67 10.59
N LYS A 214 9.78 -0.38 11.10
CA LYS A 214 8.73 -1.38 11.34
C LYS A 214 8.30 -2.05 10.05
N TYR A 215 8.13 -1.27 8.99
CA TYR A 215 7.78 -1.83 7.68
C TYR A 215 8.88 -2.75 7.14
N GLU A 216 10.14 -2.35 7.32
CA GLU A 216 11.31 -3.18 6.98
C GLU A 216 11.51 -4.37 7.95
N LYS A 217 10.60 -4.58 8.91
CA LYS A 217 10.66 -5.63 9.94
C LYS A 217 11.93 -5.59 10.79
N GLN A 218 12.51 -4.40 10.95
CA GLN A 218 13.71 -4.20 11.76
C GLN A 218 13.39 -3.90 13.22
N ILE A 219 12.16 -3.47 13.51
CA ILE A 219 11.65 -3.24 14.85
C ILE A 219 10.62 -4.32 15.17
N ASP A 220 10.85 -5.03 16.27
CA ASP A 220 9.88 -5.98 16.81
C ASP A 220 8.73 -5.25 17.52
N ASP A 221 7.51 -5.77 17.38
CA ASP A 221 6.32 -5.15 17.93
C ASP A 221 6.22 -5.30 19.46
N GLU A 222 6.78 -6.35 20.06
CA GLU A 222 6.86 -6.53 21.51
C GLU A 222 7.89 -5.56 22.10
N GLU A 223 9.07 -5.45 21.49
CA GLU A 223 10.09 -4.47 21.87
C GLU A 223 9.56 -3.04 21.78
N TRP A 224 8.82 -2.73 20.71
CA TRP A 224 8.19 -1.42 20.54
C TRP A 224 7.13 -1.14 21.60
N ARG A 225 6.26 -2.11 21.90
CA ARG A 225 5.26 -1.97 22.97
C ARG A 225 5.94 -1.75 24.31
N PHE A 226 7.00 -2.51 24.60
CA PHE A 226 7.78 -2.37 25.82
C PHE A 226 8.37 -0.95 25.93
N LEU A 227 8.93 -0.40 24.85
CA LEU A 227 9.45 0.97 24.84
C LEU A 227 8.35 2.02 25.15
N LEU A 228 7.14 1.81 24.67
CA LEU A 228 6.03 2.76 24.83
C LEU A 228 5.35 2.69 26.20
N THR A 229 5.07 1.48 26.69
CA THR A 229 4.25 1.28 27.90
C THR A 229 5.07 0.85 29.11
N GLY A 230 6.33 0.48 28.92
CA GLY A 230 7.05 -0.37 29.87
C GLY A 230 6.37 -1.73 30.02
N GLY A 231 6.75 -2.46 31.06
CA GLY A 231 6.08 -3.68 31.45
C GLY A 231 4.77 -3.45 32.21
N VAL A 232 3.68 -4.09 31.78
CA VAL A 232 2.44 -4.15 32.59
C VAL A 232 2.71 -5.00 33.83
N ALA A 233 2.55 -4.43 35.03
CA ALA A 233 3.01 -5.00 36.29
C ALA A 233 2.46 -6.42 36.59
N LEU A 234 3.24 -7.46 36.27
CA LEU A 234 3.18 -8.77 36.91
C LEU A 234 4.30 -8.79 37.97
N SER A 235 4.01 -9.39 39.12
CA SER A 235 4.92 -9.45 40.26
C SER A 235 6.29 -10.02 39.88
N ASN A 236 7.36 -9.28 40.18
CA ASN A 236 8.73 -9.72 39.93
C ASN A 236 9.13 -10.82 40.92
N THR A 237 9.66 -11.93 40.41
CA THR A 237 10.13 -13.07 41.21
C THR A 237 11.58 -12.92 41.65
N PHE A 238 12.34 -11.98 41.06
CA PHE A 238 13.76 -11.76 41.35
C PHE A 238 13.99 -10.55 42.24
N SER A 239 14.64 -10.77 43.39
CA SER A 239 15.01 -9.69 44.31
C SER A 239 16.10 -8.80 43.73
N ASN A 240 16.03 -7.49 44.03
CA ASN A 240 17.01 -6.51 43.58
C ASN A 240 18.38 -6.77 44.25
N PRO A 241 19.44 -7.05 43.46
CA PRO A 241 20.77 -7.38 43.97
C PRO A 241 21.60 -6.14 44.33
N THR A 242 21.03 -4.93 44.21
CA THR A 242 21.72 -3.64 44.44
C THR A 242 20.94 -2.76 45.41
N ALA A 243 21.65 -1.90 46.14
CA ALA A 243 21.04 -0.93 47.06
C ALA A 243 20.72 0.42 46.41
N TRP A 244 21.32 0.72 45.24
CA TRP A 244 21.22 2.02 44.58
C TRP A 244 20.17 2.06 43.47
N LEU A 245 19.86 0.94 42.82
CA LEU A 245 18.85 0.87 41.77
C LEU A 245 17.44 0.83 42.40
N PRO A 246 16.52 1.72 42.04
CA PRO A 246 15.15 1.66 42.53
C PRO A 246 14.46 0.36 42.12
N THR A 247 13.59 -0.18 42.99
CA THR A 247 12.85 -1.44 42.72
C THR A 247 12.08 -1.38 41.41
N LYS A 248 11.46 -0.24 41.08
CA LYS A 248 10.75 -0.06 39.79
C LYS A 248 11.67 -0.26 38.58
N SER A 249 12.87 0.32 38.61
CA SER A 249 13.85 0.18 37.52
C SER A 249 14.41 -1.24 37.44
N TRP A 250 14.57 -1.91 38.59
CA TRP A 250 14.93 -3.33 38.62
C TRP A 250 13.83 -4.21 38.01
N ASP A 251 12.56 -3.94 38.31
CA ASP A 251 11.42 -4.67 37.76
C ASP A 251 11.33 -4.53 36.24
N GLU A 252 11.64 -3.34 35.68
CA GLU A 252 11.72 -3.16 34.23
C GLU A 252 12.94 -3.90 33.63
N LEU A 253 14.11 -3.86 34.29
CA LEU A 253 15.31 -4.57 33.82
C LEU A 253 15.09 -6.08 33.73
N VAL A 254 14.40 -6.66 34.72
CA VAL A 254 14.04 -8.08 34.72
C VAL A 254 13.14 -8.43 33.54
N ARG A 255 12.22 -7.53 33.15
CA ARG A 255 11.32 -7.77 32.01
C ARG A 255 12.02 -7.61 30.68
N VAL A 256 12.94 -6.65 30.57
CA VAL A 256 13.78 -6.50 29.39
C VAL A 256 14.56 -7.80 29.13
N ASP A 257 14.99 -8.52 30.17
CA ASP A 257 15.67 -9.83 30.05
C ASP A 257 14.81 -10.91 29.34
N GLU A 258 13.48 -10.75 29.29
CA GLU A 258 12.56 -11.66 28.61
C GLU A 258 12.50 -11.40 27.09
N LEU A 259 12.86 -10.19 26.64
CA LEU A 259 12.87 -9.83 25.22
C LEU A 259 14.04 -10.50 24.49
N GLU A 260 13.80 -10.97 23.26
CA GLU A 260 14.75 -11.82 22.55
C GLU A 260 16.14 -11.19 22.36
N ARG A 261 16.21 -9.90 21.98
CA ARG A 261 17.47 -9.20 21.78
C ARG A 261 18.19 -8.80 23.06
N PHE A 262 17.48 -8.82 24.19
CA PHE A 262 18.00 -8.37 25.49
C PHE A 262 18.16 -9.53 26.49
N LYS A 263 18.02 -10.78 26.02
CA LYS A 263 18.32 -11.96 26.82
C LYS A 263 19.71 -11.84 27.44
N ASP A 264 19.80 -12.29 28.69
CA ASP A 264 20.99 -12.27 29.52
C ASP A 264 21.45 -10.88 30.00
N ILE A 265 20.70 -9.80 29.73
CA ILE A 265 21.00 -8.47 30.27
C ILE A 265 21.09 -8.50 31.80
N ARG A 266 20.25 -9.29 32.46
CA ARG A 266 20.26 -9.45 33.91
C ARG A 266 21.52 -10.16 34.41
N LYS A 267 22.00 -11.17 33.67
CA LYS A 267 23.27 -11.86 34.01
C LYS A 267 24.46 -10.91 33.84
N ASN A 268 24.47 -10.13 32.77
CA ASN A 268 25.50 -9.12 32.52
C ASN A 268 25.48 -8.01 33.58
N PHE A 269 24.30 -7.58 34.01
CA PHE A 269 24.12 -6.64 35.11
C PHE A 269 24.72 -7.17 36.42
N LEU A 270 24.48 -8.44 36.74
CA LEU A 270 25.06 -9.09 37.92
C LEU A 270 26.59 -9.25 37.84
N ALA A 271 27.13 -9.45 36.65
CA ALA A 271 28.57 -9.62 36.42
C ALA A 271 29.36 -8.30 36.50
N GLN A 272 28.75 -7.17 36.14
CA GLN A 272 29.42 -5.86 36.05
C GLN A 272 28.75 -4.77 36.89
N LYS A 273 28.29 -5.09 38.10
CA LYS A 273 27.49 -4.17 38.95
C LYS A 273 28.09 -2.76 39.10
N ASP A 274 29.41 -2.64 39.19
CA ASP A 274 30.09 -1.35 39.35
C ASP A 274 30.16 -0.53 38.05
N GLY A 275 30.11 -1.16 36.88
CA GLY A 275 30.09 -0.47 35.59
C GLY A 275 28.71 0.08 35.19
N TRP A 276 27.65 -0.46 35.79
CA TRP A 276 26.27 0.03 35.63
C TRP A 276 25.90 1.18 36.58
N LYS A 277 26.72 1.40 37.62
CA LYS A 277 26.51 2.44 38.64
C LYS A 277 27.09 3.78 38.19
#